data_AF-A0A4R6KKR3-F1
#
_entry.id   AF-A0A4R6KKR3-F1
#
_cell.length_a   1.000
_cell.length_b   1.000
_cell.length_c   1.000
_cell.angle_alpha   90.00
_cell.angle_beta   90.00
_cell.angle_gamma   90.00
#
_symmetry.space_group_name_H-M   'P 1'
#
loop_
_entity.id
_entity.type
_entity.pdbx_description
1 polymer ?
#
loop_
_entity_poly.entity_id
_entity_poly.type
_entity_poly.pdbx_seq_one_letter_code
_entity_poly.pdbx_strand_id
1 'polypeptide(L)'
;MAASPEALRLAGGLSGSSTWTFDSGPITIICPEVPIETWPSLADEKDPNYTRMYRYADLDALIELWGHVRAANPTAHVVHRLPSEVVTDDLSGHLVVIGGIAWNQVTMRLLKTLREMPVSQVEVDDVKTGEIFRTSVAGDREYRPVWDDAAKNGRELVEDVALLARVRNPFNYRRTITICNGIHSRGVLGSVRALTDIAVRERNEAFLSRRFPGGSFALLLRVPLVNGEAISPDLESDSNRLYEWSPSSEPTAE
;
A
#
# COMPACT_ATOMS: atom_id res chain seq x y z
N MET A 1 0.14 42.58 12.50
CA MET A 1 1.01 41.77 13.38
C MET A 1 0.89 40.33 12.92
N ALA A 2 1.89 39.85 12.16
CA ALA A 2 1.92 38.47 11.71
C ALA A 2 2.42 37.58 12.86
N ALA A 3 1.72 36.47 13.12
CA ALA A 3 2.14 35.49 14.12
C ALA A 3 3.52 34.91 13.74
N SER A 4 4.38 34.70 14.74
CA SER A 4 5.73 34.18 14.49
C SER A 4 5.67 32.75 13.91
N PRO A 5 6.69 32.32 13.13
CA PRO A 5 6.77 30.95 12.61
C PRO A 5 6.74 29.86 13.70
N GLU A 6 7.12 30.20 14.93
CA GLU A 6 7.03 29.30 16.09
C GLU A 6 5.60 29.12 16.59
N ALA A 7 4.75 30.15 16.51
CA ALA A 7 3.34 30.07 16.89
C ALA A 7 2.52 29.18 15.94
N LEU A 8 2.92 29.10 14.66
CA LEU A 8 2.32 28.14 13.70
C LEU A 8 2.77 26.69 13.94
N ARG A 9 3.92 26.46 14.58
CA ARG A 9 4.38 25.10 14.93
C ARG A 9 3.71 24.53 16.18
N LEU A 10 3.22 25.38 17.08
CA LEU A 10 2.60 24.97 18.34
C LEU A 10 1.08 24.77 18.25
N ALA A 11 0.44 25.08 17.12
CA ALA A 11 -0.97 24.82 16.86
C ALA A 11 -1.26 23.40 16.30
N GLY A 12 -0.22 22.61 15.98
CA GLY A 12 -0.34 21.24 15.43
C GLY A 12 -0.50 20.14 16.48
N GLY A 13 -1.22 20.41 17.57
CA GLY A 13 -1.49 19.45 18.63
C GLY A 13 -2.58 18.45 18.24
N LEU A 14 -2.24 17.44 17.43
CA LEU A 14 -2.97 16.17 17.40
C LEU A 14 -1.94 15.04 17.46
N SER A 15 -1.74 14.53 18.68
CA SER A 15 -0.87 13.41 18.98
C SER A 15 -1.41 12.12 18.35
N GLY A 16 -0.94 11.84 17.14
CA GLY A 16 -0.87 10.53 16.49
C GLY A 16 0.20 10.64 15.41
N SER A 17 1.29 9.87 15.50
CA SER A 17 2.32 9.91 14.45
C SER A 17 1.69 9.47 13.13
N SER A 18 1.85 10.26 12.06
CA SER A 18 1.41 9.87 10.71
C SER A 18 1.98 8.49 10.35
N THR A 19 1.21 7.75 9.55
CA THR A 19 1.58 6.42 9.08
C THR A 19 2.96 6.40 8.44
N TRP A 20 3.34 7.46 7.70
CA TRP A 20 4.61 7.56 7.01
C TRP A 20 5.73 8.20 7.82
N THR A 21 5.52 8.53 9.09
CA THR A 21 6.58 8.99 9.99
C THR A 21 7.11 7.82 10.80
N PHE A 22 8.40 7.52 10.67
CA PHE A 22 9.06 6.41 11.36
C PHE A 22 9.98 6.92 12.46
N ASP A 23 10.12 6.16 13.54
CA ASP A 23 10.89 6.56 14.71
C ASP A 23 12.41 6.54 14.44
N SER A 24 12.90 5.44 13.87
CA SER A 24 14.31 5.18 13.66
C SER A 24 14.54 3.97 12.75
N GLY A 25 15.76 3.85 12.22
CA GLY A 25 16.17 2.70 11.41
C GLY A 25 15.90 2.85 9.91
N PRO A 26 16.34 1.87 9.10
CA PRO A 26 16.18 1.92 7.66
C PRO A 26 14.72 1.68 7.26
N ILE A 27 14.32 2.29 6.15
CA ILE A 27 13.02 2.11 5.50
C ILE A 27 13.27 1.52 4.12
N THR A 28 12.74 0.32 3.89
CA THR A 28 12.84 -0.39 2.61
C THR A 28 11.48 -0.42 1.94
N ILE A 29 11.39 0.16 0.74
CA ILE A 29 10.21 0.06 -0.12
C ILE A 29 10.45 -1.08 -1.13
N ILE A 30 9.63 -2.12 -1.09
CA ILE A 30 9.75 -3.28 -1.99
C ILE A 30 8.60 -3.21 -2.99
N CYS A 31 8.93 -3.02 -4.25
CA CYS A 31 7.96 -2.78 -5.33
C CYS A 31 8.02 -3.94 -6.33
N PRO A 32 6.91 -4.37 -6.95
CA PRO A 32 6.88 -5.51 -7.86
C PRO A 32 7.86 -5.36 -9.02
N GLU A 33 8.29 -6.51 -9.53
CA GLU A 33 9.21 -6.62 -10.64
C GLU A 33 8.51 -7.26 -11.84
N VAL A 34 8.56 -6.57 -12.96
CA VAL A 34 8.04 -7.06 -14.24
C VAL A 34 8.72 -8.41 -14.56
N PRO A 35 7.99 -9.44 -15.01
CA PRO A 35 8.59 -10.71 -15.42
C PRO A 35 9.62 -10.53 -16.54
N ILE A 36 10.68 -11.32 -16.52
CA ILE A 36 11.79 -11.19 -17.49
C ILE A 36 11.32 -11.36 -18.94
N GLU A 37 10.28 -12.16 -19.17
CA GLU A 37 9.70 -12.42 -20.49
C GLU A 37 8.98 -11.20 -21.08
N THR A 38 8.61 -10.23 -20.25
CA THR A 38 7.90 -9.00 -20.64
C THR A 38 8.76 -7.76 -20.53
N TRP A 39 10.05 -7.91 -20.21
CA TRP A 39 10.99 -6.79 -20.14
C TRP A 39 11.11 -6.07 -21.49
N PRO A 40 11.04 -4.73 -21.52
CA PRO A 40 11.55 -3.98 -22.65
C PRO A 40 13.08 -4.16 -22.73
N SER A 41 13.68 -3.97 -23.90
CA SER A 41 15.14 -4.15 -24.07
C SER A 41 15.97 -3.32 -23.09
N LEU A 42 15.51 -2.10 -22.80
CA LEU A 42 16.16 -1.16 -21.88
C LEU A 42 16.11 -1.61 -20.40
N ALA A 43 15.38 -2.68 -20.07
CA ALA A 43 15.40 -3.28 -18.74
C ALA A 43 16.51 -4.33 -18.56
N ASP A 44 17.17 -4.77 -19.64
CA ASP A 44 18.29 -5.72 -19.59
C ASP A 44 19.60 -5.00 -19.25
N GLU A 45 20.29 -5.46 -18.20
CA GLU A 45 21.58 -4.93 -17.75
C GLU A 45 22.70 -5.04 -18.80
N LYS A 46 22.53 -5.91 -19.81
CA LYS A 46 23.45 -6.04 -20.93
C LYS A 46 23.23 -5.00 -22.03
N ASP A 47 22.09 -4.31 -22.04
CA ASP A 47 21.84 -3.21 -22.97
C ASP A 47 22.69 -1.98 -22.54
N PRO A 48 23.47 -1.37 -23.44
CA PRO A 48 24.26 -0.19 -23.11
C PRO A 48 23.41 1.02 -22.64
N ASN A 49 22.11 1.03 -22.95
CA ASN A 49 21.14 2.04 -22.50
C ASN A 49 20.28 1.54 -21.33
N TYR A 50 20.75 0.52 -20.60
CA TYR A 50 20.07 -0.06 -19.45
C TYR A 50 19.57 1.01 -18.49
N THR A 51 18.28 0.94 -18.17
CA THR A 51 17.60 1.76 -17.18
C THR A 51 16.82 0.86 -16.23
N ARG A 52 17.37 0.66 -15.02
CA ARG A 52 16.80 -0.20 -13.97
C ARG A 52 15.32 0.04 -13.68
N MET A 53 14.83 1.29 -13.83
CA MET A 53 13.43 1.62 -13.55
C MET A 53 12.43 0.87 -14.44
N TYR A 54 12.83 0.44 -15.63
CA TYR A 54 11.96 -0.37 -16.50
C TYR A 54 11.63 -1.76 -15.94
N ARG A 55 12.35 -2.23 -14.92
CA ARG A 55 12.05 -3.51 -14.23
C ARG A 55 10.95 -3.37 -13.20
N TYR A 56 10.65 -2.16 -12.71
CA TYR A 56 9.59 -1.96 -11.73
C TYR A 56 8.22 -1.97 -12.39
N ALA A 57 7.30 -2.73 -11.81
CA ALA A 57 5.87 -2.55 -12.03
C ALA A 57 5.31 -1.54 -11.01
N ASP A 58 4.05 -1.12 -11.18
CA ASP A 58 3.39 -0.14 -10.31
C ASP A 58 4.22 1.15 -10.06
N LEU A 59 4.97 1.57 -11.07
CA LEU A 59 5.98 2.62 -10.95
C LEU A 59 5.41 3.96 -10.46
N ASP A 60 4.17 4.30 -10.86
CA ASP A 60 3.49 5.51 -10.41
C ASP A 60 3.30 5.51 -8.88
N ALA A 61 2.88 4.37 -8.32
CA ALA A 61 2.72 4.19 -6.88
C ALA A 61 4.07 4.26 -6.15
N LEU A 62 5.13 3.68 -6.72
CA LEU A 62 6.49 3.77 -6.17
C LEU A 62 6.99 5.21 -6.13
N ILE A 63 6.88 5.95 -7.24
CA ILE A 63 7.38 7.33 -7.34
C ILE A 63 6.65 8.23 -6.33
N GLU A 64 5.32 8.14 -6.27
CA GLU A 64 4.53 8.94 -5.34
C GLU A 64 4.90 8.63 -3.88
N LEU A 65 4.93 7.34 -3.53
CA LEU A 65 5.20 6.92 -2.15
C LEU A 65 6.64 7.24 -1.74
N TRP A 66 7.63 6.95 -2.59
CA TRP A 66 9.04 7.19 -2.27
C TRP A 66 9.30 8.67 -1.99
N GLY A 67 8.74 9.55 -2.83
CA GLY A 67 8.82 11.00 -2.60
C GLY A 67 8.20 11.42 -1.28
N HIS A 68 7.01 10.90 -0.95
CA HIS A 68 6.32 11.20 0.30
C HIS A 68 7.09 10.71 1.54
N VAL A 69 7.55 9.45 1.53
CA VAL A 69 8.29 8.84 2.65
C VAL A 69 9.61 9.58 2.89
N ARG A 70 10.34 9.95 1.83
CA ARG A 70 11.56 10.76 1.94
C ARG A 70 11.29 12.15 2.54
N ALA A 71 10.19 12.79 2.14
CA ALA A 71 9.81 14.10 2.68
C ALA A 71 9.41 14.02 4.15
N ALA A 72 8.69 12.96 4.56
CA ALA A 72 8.29 12.74 5.95
C ALA A 72 9.46 12.30 6.86
N ASN A 73 10.53 11.73 6.30
CA ASN A 73 11.68 11.20 7.04
C ASN A 73 13.01 11.72 6.48
N PRO A 74 13.30 13.03 6.60
CA PRO A 74 14.41 13.68 5.87
C PRO A 74 15.80 13.16 6.24
N THR A 75 15.97 12.57 7.42
CA THR A 75 17.25 12.03 7.91
C THR A 75 17.33 10.50 7.79
N ALA A 76 16.24 9.83 7.42
CA ALA A 76 16.20 8.37 7.37
C ALA A 76 16.86 7.83 6.10
N HIS A 77 17.42 6.63 6.22
CA HIS A 77 17.89 5.85 5.08
C HIS A 77 16.68 5.16 4.43
N VAL A 78 16.20 5.74 3.32
CA VAL A 78 15.07 5.22 2.54
C VAL A 78 15.58 4.67 1.21
N VAL A 79 15.35 3.39 0.96
CA VAL A 79 15.72 2.72 -0.30
C VAL A 79 14.52 2.03 -0.91
N HIS A 80 14.57 1.79 -2.22
CA HIS A 80 13.62 0.90 -2.89
C HIS A 80 14.33 -0.27 -3.58
N ARG A 81 13.70 -1.44 -3.54
CA ARG A 81 14.23 -2.72 -4.02
C ARG A 81 13.23 -3.41 -4.94
N LEU A 82 13.75 -4.06 -5.98
CA LEU A 82 13.02 -5.10 -6.67
C LEU A 82 12.95 -6.33 -5.75
N PRO A 83 11.93 -7.18 -5.86
CA PRO A 83 11.77 -8.34 -4.99
C PRO A 83 12.94 -9.34 -5.16
N SER A 84 13.58 -9.39 -6.34
CA SER A 84 14.76 -10.23 -6.60
C SER A 84 16.05 -9.73 -5.95
N GLU A 85 16.11 -8.45 -5.56
CA GLU A 85 17.29 -7.83 -4.95
C GLU A 85 17.23 -7.79 -3.42
N VAL A 86 16.08 -8.15 -2.83
CA VAL A 86 15.86 -8.10 -1.38
C VAL A 86 16.76 -9.11 -0.68
N VAL A 87 17.56 -8.63 0.27
CA VAL A 87 18.37 -9.46 1.17
C VAL A 87 17.81 -9.44 2.59
N THR A 88 18.34 -10.30 3.47
CA THR A 88 17.84 -10.44 4.85
C THR A 88 17.87 -9.13 5.65
N ASP A 89 18.92 -8.32 5.49
CA ASP A 89 19.05 -7.06 6.21
C ASP A 89 17.95 -6.05 5.83
N ASP A 90 17.54 -6.05 4.56
CA ASP A 90 16.45 -5.19 4.08
C ASP A 90 15.13 -5.47 4.81
N LEU A 91 14.92 -6.72 5.27
CA LEU A 91 13.69 -7.19 5.94
C LEU A 91 13.62 -6.83 7.44
N SER A 92 14.73 -6.41 8.03
CA SER A 92 14.83 -6.13 9.48
C SER A 92 14.38 -4.71 9.87
N GLY A 93 14.22 -3.82 8.90
CA GLY A 93 13.82 -2.42 9.07
C GLY A 93 12.30 -2.19 9.06
N HIS A 94 11.91 -0.93 8.83
CA HIS A 94 10.54 -0.64 8.40
C HIS A 94 10.37 -1.06 6.95
N LEU A 95 9.34 -1.84 6.68
CA LEU A 95 9.03 -2.32 5.35
C LEU A 95 7.79 -1.62 4.82
N VAL A 96 7.87 -1.17 3.58
CA VAL A 96 6.69 -0.82 2.81
C VAL A 96 6.69 -1.69 1.57
N VAL A 97 5.61 -2.42 1.33
CA VAL A 97 5.53 -3.35 0.21
C VAL A 97 4.41 -2.92 -0.71
N ILE A 98 4.75 -2.65 -1.96
CA ILE A 98 3.84 -2.22 -3.01
C ILE A 98 3.43 -3.45 -3.84
N GLY A 99 2.21 -3.45 -4.35
CA GLY A 99 1.75 -4.41 -5.36
C GLY A 99 1.30 -5.77 -4.83
N GLY A 100 0.62 -6.50 -5.71
CA GLY A 100 0.03 -7.82 -5.45
C GLY A 100 1.00 -8.98 -5.36
N ILE A 101 0.47 -10.19 -5.24
CA ILE A 101 1.28 -11.42 -5.11
C ILE A 101 1.91 -11.89 -6.43
N ALA A 102 1.37 -11.50 -7.59
CA ALA A 102 1.79 -11.98 -8.90
C ALA A 102 3.27 -11.70 -9.18
N TRP A 103 3.67 -10.44 -9.05
CA TRP A 103 4.98 -9.93 -9.45
C TRP A 103 5.81 -9.46 -8.24
N ASN A 104 5.41 -9.88 -7.04
CA ASN A 104 6.12 -9.57 -5.80
C ASN A 104 6.12 -10.78 -4.86
N GLN A 105 7.14 -11.63 -4.99
CA GLN A 105 7.30 -12.79 -4.10
C GLN A 105 7.45 -12.40 -2.63
N VAL A 106 7.87 -11.16 -2.32
CA VAL A 106 7.96 -10.68 -0.94
C VAL A 106 6.57 -10.42 -0.39
N THR A 107 5.68 -9.73 -1.13
CA THR A 107 4.26 -9.59 -0.76
C THR A 107 3.65 -10.96 -0.49
N MET A 108 3.80 -11.92 -1.42
CA MET A 108 3.25 -13.27 -1.27
C MET A 108 3.73 -13.96 0.03
N ARG A 109 5.04 -13.89 0.33
CA ARG A 109 5.61 -14.50 1.54
C ARG A 109 5.16 -13.81 2.81
N LEU A 110 5.06 -12.48 2.81
CA LEU A 110 4.61 -11.70 3.96
C LEU A 110 3.14 -11.98 4.28
N LEU A 111 2.25 -11.97 3.29
CA LEU A 111 0.83 -12.31 3.48
C LEU A 111 0.65 -13.72 4.08
N LYS A 112 1.45 -14.70 3.64
CA LYS A 112 1.46 -16.06 4.24
C LYS A 112 2.00 -16.09 5.67
N THR A 113 2.90 -15.16 6.02
CA THR A 113 3.51 -15.07 7.36
C THR A 113 2.57 -14.38 8.35
N LEU A 114 1.80 -13.38 7.90
CA LEU A 114 0.86 -12.59 8.69
C LEU A 114 -0.48 -13.33 8.89
N ARG A 115 -0.44 -14.49 9.56
CA ARG A 115 -1.57 -15.43 9.69
C ARG A 115 -2.84 -14.85 10.34
N GLU A 116 -2.69 -13.82 11.17
CA GLU A 116 -3.82 -13.18 11.84
C GLU A 116 -4.61 -12.25 10.91
N MET A 117 -3.98 -11.77 9.82
CA MET A 117 -4.64 -10.88 8.89
C MET A 117 -5.60 -11.69 8.00
N PRO A 118 -6.91 -11.45 8.07
CA PRO A 118 -7.92 -12.32 7.45
C PRO A 118 -8.14 -11.96 5.97
N VAL A 119 -7.17 -11.34 5.30
CA VAL A 119 -7.24 -10.93 3.90
C VAL A 119 -6.24 -11.75 3.09
N SER A 120 -6.71 -12.42 2.05
CA SER A 120 -5.89 -13.15 1.09
C SER A 120 -6.14 -12.67 -0.34
N GLN A 121 -5.18 -12.95 -1.23
CA GLN A 121 -5.35 -12.78 -2.68
C GLN A 121 -5.51 -14.14 -3.34
N VAL A 122 -6.48 -14.25 -4.25
CA VAL A 122 -6.80 -15.49 -4.96
C VAL A 122 -7.06 -15.20 -6.44
N GLU A 123 -6.57 -16.09 -7.29
CA GLU A 123 -6.89 -16.09 -8.71
C GLU A 123 -8.29 -16.69 -8.93
N VAL A 124 -9.05 -16.13 -9.87
CA VAL A 124 -10.38 -16.61 -10.26
C VAL A 124 -10.53 -16.55 -11.78
N ASP A 125 -11.19 -17.54 -12.37
CA ASP A 125 -11.23 -17.75 -13.83
C ASP A 125 -11.87 -16.58 -14.61
N ASP A 126 -12.79 -15.84 -14.00
CA ASP A 126 -13.55 -14.78 -14.66
C ASP A 126 -12.86 -13.39 -14.60
N VAL A 127 -11.76 -13.28 -13.87
CA VAL A 127 -10.92 -12.08 -13.79
C VAL A 127 -9.63 -12.33 -14.57
N LYS A 128 -9.54 -11.75 -15.77
CA LYS A 128 -8.45 -12.02 -16.73
C LYS A 128 -7.06 -11.58 -16.27
N THR A 129 -6.99 -10.59 -15.38
CA THR A 129 -5.74 -10.02 -14.90
C THR A 129 -5.89 -9.64 -13.42
N GLY A 130 -4.85 -9.91 -12.64
CA GLY A 130 -4.80 -9.62 -11.20
C GLY A 130 -5.53 -10.65 -10.35
N GLU A 131 -5.20 -10.68 -9.06
CA GLU A 131 -5.81 -11.55 -8.06
C GLU A 131 -6.82 -10.78 -7.21
N ILE A 132 -8.02 -11.34 -7.04
CA ILE A 132 -9.06 -10.71 -6.22
C ILE A 132 -8.75 -10.88 -4.73
N PHE A 133 -9.35 -10.04 -3.89
CA PHE A 133 -9.25 -10.20 -2.45
C PHE A 133 -10.37 -11.08 -1.90
N ARG A 134 -10.04 -11.95 -0.95
CA ARG A 134 -11.00 -12.70 -0.14
C ARG A 134 -10.75 -12.45 1.33
N THR A 135 -11.82 -12.38 2.12
CA THR A 135 -11.72 -12.35 3.59
C THR A 135 -12.24 -13.62 4.21
N SER A 136 -11.57 -14.17 5.22
CA SER A 136 -11.95 -15.42 5.89
C SER A 136 -12.92 -15.27 7.06
N VAL A 137 -13.52 -14.07 7.25
CA VAL A 137 -14.44 -13.80 8.37
C VAL A 137 -15.88 -14.06 7.94
N ALA A 138 -16.57 -14.95 8.68
CA ALA A 138 -18.01 -15.23 8.59
C ALA A 138 -18.56 -15.31 7.15
N GLY A 139 -18.11 -16.31 6.38
CA GLY A 139 -18.73 -16.70 5.11
C GLY A 139 -17.94 -16.35 3.84
N ASP A 140 -16.61 -16.24 3.92
CA ASP A 140 -15.71 -16.03 2.78
C ASP A 140 -16.21 -14.97 1.78
N ARG A 141 -16.00 -13.69 2.09
CA ARG A 141 -16.42 -12.60 1.19
C ARG A 141 -15.33 -12.27 0.18
N GLU A 142 -15.71 -12.24 -1.10
CA GLU A 142 -14.88 -11.79 -2.21
C GLU A 142 -15.06 -10.30 -2.49
N TYR A 143 -13.97 -9.65 -2.89
CA TYR A 143 -13.92 -8.26 -3.28
C TYR A 143 -13.26 -8.17 -4.65
N ARG A 144 -14.02 -7.66 -5.61
CA ARG A 144 -13.74 -7.77 -7.04
C ARG A 144 -13.69 -6.38 -7.68
N PRO A 145 -12.92 -6.19 -8.76
CA PRO A 145 -12.97 -4.96 -9.53
C PRO A 145 -14.28 -4.87 -10.31
N VAL A 146 -14.70 -3.65 -10.67
CA VAL A 146 -15.90 -3.41 -11.49
C VAL A 146 -15.46 -2.90 -12.85
N TRP A 147 -16.08 -3.47 -13.89
CA TRP A 147 -15.83 -3.14 -15.28
C TRP A 147 -17.09 -2.57 -15.92
N ASP A 148 -16.92 -1.60 -16.81
CA ASP A 148 -17.95 -1.17 -17.76
C ASP A 148 -17.71 -1.84 -19.12
N ASP A 149 -18.53 -2.85 -19.42
CA ASP A 149 -18.49 -3.57 -20.69
C ASP A 149 -19.17 -2.79 -21.83
N ALA A 150 -19.92 -1.72 -21.53
CA ALA A 150 -20.61 -0.87 -22.50
C ALA A 150 -19.79 0.36 -22.92
N ALA A 151 -18.59 0.53 -22.38
CA ALA A 151 -17.72 1.66 -22.71
C ALA A 151 -17.31 1.66 -24.20
N LYS A 152 -17.24 2.88 -24.77
CA LYS A 152 -17.07 3.08 -26.23
C LYS A 152 -15.78 2.49 -26.80
N ASN A 153 -14.76 2.32 -25.97
CA ASN A 153 -13.43 1.84 -26.36
C ASN A 153 -13.20 0.37 -25.95
N GLY A 154 -14.27 -0.38 -25.66
CA GLY A 154 -14.20 -1.73 -25.11
C GLY A 154 -14.31 -1.74 -23.59
N ARG A 155 -14.08 -2.91 -22.97
CA ARG A 155 -14.19 -3.12 -21.52
C ARG A 155 -13.25 -2.18 -20.76
N GLU A 156 -13.81 -1.31 -19.93
CA GLU A 156 -13.07 -0.31 -19.14
C GLU A 156 -13.16 -0.62 -17.64
N LEU A 157 -12.05 -0.46 -16.91
CA LEU A 157 -12.05 -0.58 -15.46
C LEU A 157 -12.64 0.70 -14.86
N VAL A 158 -13.70 0.58 -14.06
CA VAL A 158 -14.36 1.74 -13.42
C VAL A 158 -14.19 1.76 -11.90
N GLU A 159 -13.87 0.60 -11.31
CA GLU A 159 -13.56 0.48 -9.89
C GLU A 159 -12.54 -0.63 -9.67
N ASP A 160 -11.51 -0.34 -8.88
CA ASP A 160 -10.54 -1.32 -8.39
C ASP A 160 -10.71 -1.49 -6.86
N VAL A 161 -10.11 -2.53 -6.31
CA VAL A 161 -10.04 -2.77 -4.86
C VAL A 161 -8.60 -2.67 -4.41
N ALA A 162 -8.38 -1.91 -3.34
CA ALA A 162 -7.08 -1.72 -2.71
C ALA A 162 -7.01 -2.46 -1.37
N LEU A 163 -5.84 -2.98 -1.02
CA LEU A 163 -5.48 -3.36 0.34
C LEU A 163 -4.49 -2.34 0.88
N LEU A 164 -4.87 -1.68 1.97
CA LEU A 164 -3.97 -0.88 2.79
C LEU A 164 -3.88 -1.51 4.17
N ALA A 165 -2.71 -2.01 4.53
CA ALA A 165 -2.49 -2.62 5.83
C ALA A 165 -1.22 -2.10 6.49
N ARG A 166 -1.25 -2.03 7.83
CA ARG A 166 -0.07 -1.79 8.65
C ARG A 166 -0.07 -2.75 9.81
N VAL A 167 1.05 -3.43 10.05
CA VAL A 167 1.22 -4.37 11.16
C VAL A 167 2.64 -4.30 11.71
N ARG A 168 2.89 -4.99 12.82
CA ARG A 168 4.26 -5.19 13.33
C ARG A 168 5.06 -6.08 12.39
N ASN A 169 6.34 -5.76 12.22
CA ASN A 169 7.25 -6.59 11.43
C ASN A 169 7.59 -7.86 12.25
N PRO A 170 7.24 -9.07 11.79
CA PRO A 170 7.56 -10.32 12.52
C PRO A 170 9.06 -10.62 12.56
N PHE A 171 9.86 -10.00 11.70
CA PHE A 171 11.33 -10.13 11.71
C PHE A 171 12.00 -9.11 12.64
N ASN A 172 11.26 -8.08 13.07
CA ASN A 172 11.69 -7.09 14.07
C ASN A 172 10.49 -6.35 14.65
N TYR A 173 10.00 -6.76 15.82
CA TYR A 173 8.78 -6.22 16.43
C TYR A 173 8.81 -4.72 16.76
N ARG A 174 10.00 -4.09 16.76
CA ARG A 174 10.12 -2.62 16.92
C ARG A 174 9.83 -1.87 15.62
N ARG A 175 9.74 -2.57 14.50
CA ARG A 175 9.49 -2.03 13.16
C ARG A 175 8.12 -2.43 12.66
N THR A 176 7.73 -1.88 11.52
CA THR A 176 6.41 -2.07 10.93
C THR A 176 6.52 -2.58 9.51
N ILE A 177 5.50 -3.32 9.08
CA ILE A 177 5.23 -3.59 7.68
C ILE A 177 4.01 -2.78 7.30
N THR A 178 4.09 -2.00 6.24
CA THR A 178 2.96 -1.37 5.57
C THR A 178 2.80 -2.01 4.19
N ILE A 179 1.59 -2.44 3.84
CA ILE A 179 1.28 -3.07 2.55
C ILE A 179 0.35 -2.12 1.80
N CYS A 180 0.76 -1.75 0.58
CA CYS A 180 0.02 -0.93 -0.37
C CYS A 180 -0.21 -1.76 -1.63
N ASN A 181 -1.39 -2.36 -1.74
CA ASN A 181 -1.67 -3.39 -2.74
C ASN A 181 -3.04 -3.10 -3.40
N GLY A 182 -3.30 -3.70 -4.56
CA GLY A 182 -4.56 -3.63 -5.29
C GLY A 182 -4.69 -4.80 -6.27
N ILE A 183 -5.87 -4.97 -6.87
CA ILE A 183 -6.09 -6.01 -7.89
C ILE A 183 -5.37 -5.61 -9.18
N HIS A 184 -5.42 -4.32 -9.55
CA HIS A 184 -4.60 -3.74 -10.60
C HIS A 184 -3.76 -2.56 -10.08
N SER A 185 -2.88 -2.05 -10.93
CA SER A 185 -2.02 -0.90 -10.60
C SER A 185 -2.78 0.34 -10.14
N ARG A 186 -4.06 0.50 -10.55
CA ARG A 186 -4.90 1.63 -10.08
C ARG A 186 -5.31 1.45 -8.62
N GLY A 187 -5.65 0.24 -8.19
CA GLY A 187 -5.88 -0.10 -6.79
C GLY A 187 -4.61 0.09 -5.95
N VAL A 188 -3.46 -0.34 -6.47
CA VAL A 188 -2.16 -0.13 -5.80
C VAL A 188 -1.90 1.36 -5.58
N LEU A 189 -2.06 2.18 -6.63
CA LEU A 189 -1.92 3.63 -6.53
C LEU A 189 -2.95 4.23 -5.56
N GLY A 190 -4.21 3.78 -5.60
CA GLY A 190 -5.25 4.21 -4.67
C GLY A 190 -4.89 3.92 -3.21
N SER A 191 -4.28 2.77 -2.91
CA SER A 191 -3.81 2.43 -1.56
C SER A 191 -2.71 3.36 -1.05
N VAL A 192 -1.81 3.81 -1.93
CA VAL A 192 -0.77 4.80 -1.64
C VAL A 192 -1.39 6.17 -1.43
N ARG A 193 -2.21 6.62 -2.39
CA ARG A 193 -2.85 7.94 -2.41
C ARG A 193 -3.80 8.17 -1.24
N ALA A 194 -4.37 7.12 -0.66
CA ALA A 194 -5.13 7.22 0.58
C ALA A 194 -4.34 7.92 1.70
N LEU A 195 -3.00 7.83 1.71
CA LEU A 195 -2.16 8.44 2.75
C LEU A 195 -1.11 9.44 2.23
N THR A 196 -0.97 9.62 0.92
CA THR A 196 -0.01 10.57 0.33
C THR A 196 -0.68 11.79 -0.31
N ASP A 197 -1.89 11.65 -0.84
CA ASP A 197 -2.60 12.71 -1.53
C ASP A 197 -3.04 13.80 -0.56
N ILE A 198 -2.61 15.04 -0.83
CA ILE A 198 -2.93 16.21 -0.01
C ILE A 198 -4.43 16.42 0.16
N ALA A 199 -5.24 15.99 -0.80
CA ALA A 199 -6.67 16.16 -0.78
C ALA A 199 -7.36 15.31 0.29
N VAL A 200 -6.78 14.18 0.74
CA VAL A 200 -7.41 13.21 1.68
C VAL A 200 -6.52 12.81 2.87
N ARG A 201 -5.19 12.91 2.76
CA ARG A 201 -4.25 12.26 3.69
C ARG A 201 -4.44 12.65 5.16
N GLU A 202 -4.69 13.92 5.45
CA GLU A 202 -4.78 14.41 6.84
C GLU A 202 -6.01 13.83 7.54
N ARG A 203 -7.16 13.81 6.87
CA ARG A 203 -8.38 13.21 7.43
C ARG A 203 -8.30 11.69 7.48
N ASN A 204 -7.64 11.05 6.52
CA ASN A 204 -7.44 9.61 6.53
C ASN A 204 -6.52 9.17 7.69
N GLU A 205 -5.43 9.88 7.95
CA GLU A 205 -4.56 9.64 9.12
C GLU A 205 -5.32 9.88 10.43
N ALA A 206 -6.14 10.94 10.48
CA ALA A 206 -7.00 11.21 11.64
C ALA A 206 -8.04 10.09 11.85
N PHE A 207 -8.64 9.55 10.78
CA PHE A 207 -9.53 8.39 10.86
C PHE A 207 -8.78 7.17 11.40
N LEU A 208 -7.61 6.82 10.83
CA LEU A 208 -6.82 5.66 11.24
C LEU A 208 -6.41 5.73 12.71
N SER A 209 -5.93 6.89 13.18
CA SER A 209 -5.52 7.08 14.57
C SER A 209 -6.67 6.89 15.57
N ARG A 210 -7.89 7.37 15.23
CA ARG A 210 -9.08 7.17 16.06
C ARG A 210 -9.59 5.74 16.01
N ARG A 211 -9.62 5.14 14.82
CA ARG A 211 -10.23 3.83 14.56
C ARG A 211 -9.35 2.66 15.02
N PHE A 212 -8.02 2.83 14.94
CA PHE A 212 -6.99 1.83 15.21
C PHE A 212 -5.88 2.42 16.09
N PRO A 213 -6.15 2.70 17.38
CA PRO A 213 -5.19 3.37 18.26
C PRO A 213 -3.88 2.58 18.48
N GLY A 214 -3.89 1.26 18.27
CA GLY A 214 -2.69 0.41 18.28
C GLY A 214 -1.80 0.55 17.04
N GLY A 215 -2.22 1.32 16.03
CA GLY A 215 -1.50 1.56 14.78
C GLY A 215 -1.39 0.36 13.84
N SER A 216 -2.03 -0.77 14.18
CA SER A 216 -2.08 -1.96 13.35
C SER A 216 -3.50 -2.17 12.81
N PHE A 217 -3.62 -2.34 11.50
CA PHE A 217 -4.89 -2.44 10.79
C PHE A 217 -4.71 -3.11 9.41
N ALA A 218 -5.81 -3.58 8.85
CA ALA A 218 -5.94 -3.89 7.42
C ALA A 218 -7.28 -3.37 6.92
N LEU A 219 -7.27 -2.72 5.77
CA LEU A 219 -8.43 -2.16 5.10
C LEU A 219 -8.50 -2.68 3.68
N LEU A 220 -9.68 -3.14 3.25
CA LEU A 220 -10.00 -3.19 1.83
C LEU A 220 -10.77 -1.94 1.45
N LEU A 221 -10.27 -1.24 0.44
CA LEU A 221 -10.77 0.06 0.02
C LEU A 221 -11.30 -0.02 -1.41
N ARG A 222 -12.39 0.70 -1.64
CA ARG A 222 -12.88 1.00 -2.99
C ARG A 222 -11.97 2.05 -3.61
N VAL A 223 -11.56 1.83 -4.86
CA VAL A 223 -10.82 2.81 -5.65
C VAL A 223 -11.60 3.10 -6.92
N PRO A 224 -12.41 4.17 -6.96
CA PRO A 224 -13.12 4.58 -8.17
C PRO A 224 -12.13 5.08 -9.23
N LEU A 225 -12.44 4.84 -10.50
CA LEU A 225 -11.69 5.39 -11.63
C LEU A 225 -12.53 6.43 -12.37
N VAL A 226 -11.91 7.55 -12.72
CA VAL A 226 -12.51 8.59 -13.58
C VAL A 226 -11.53 8.90 -14.71
N ASN A 227 -11.95 8.67 -15.96
CA ASN A 227 -11.09 8.79 -17.14
C ASN A 227 -9.79 7.96 -17.03
N GLY A 228 -9.87 6.75 -16.48
CA GLY A 228 -8.73 5.86 -16.25
C GLY A 228 -7.83 6.22 -15.06
N GLU A 229 -8.07 7.34 -14.40
CA GLU A 229 -7.31 7.81 -13.23
C GLU A 229 -7.92 7.32 -11.92
N ALA A 230 -7.07 6.81 -11.01
CA ALA A 230 -7.50 6.38 -9.69
C ALA A 230 -7.85 7.58 -8.80
N ILE A 231 -9.06 7.58 -8.24
CA ILE A 231 -9.46 8.53 -7.21
C ILE A 231 -8.97 8.05 -5.85
N SER A 232 -8.33 8.94 -5.11
CA SER A 232 -7.81 8.69 -3.77
C SER A 232 -8.95 8.29 -2.81
N PRO A 233 -8.89 7.10 -2.18
CA PRO A 233 -9.93 6.65 -1.27
C PRO A 233 -10.02 7.56 -0.05
N ASP A 234 -11.23 8.05 0.23
CA ASP A 234 -11.54 8.82 1.43
C ASP A 234 -12.06 7.88 2.53
N LEU A 235 -11.33 7.77 3.63
CA LEU A 235 -11.67 6.87 4.73
C LEU A 235 -12.83 7.38 5.58
N GLU A 236 -13.23 8.64 5.48
CA GLU A 236 -14.44 9.11 6.17
C GLU A 236 -15.71 8.63 5.47
N SER A 237 -15.63 8.19 4.21
CA SER A 237 -16.75 7.61 3.47
C SER A 237 -16.87 6.12 3.72
N ASP A 238 -17.96 5.70 4.36
CA ASP A 238 -18.26 4.27 4.63
C ASP A 238 -18.33 3.43 3.35
N SER A 239 -18.78 4.02 2.24
CA SER A 239 -18.85 3.34 0.95
C SER A 239 -17.48 2.98 0.38
N ASN A 240 -16.41 3.67 0.80
CA ASN A 240 -15.05 3.39 0.39
C ASN A 240 -14.39 2.32 1.24
N ARG A 241 -14.90 2.03 2.44
CA ARG A 241 -14.33 1.04 3.36
C ARG A 241 -15.07 -0.29 3.18
N LEU A 242 -14.55 -1.14 2.30
CA LEU A 242 -15.16 -2.43 1.95
C LEU A 242 -14.95 -3.47 3.06
N TYR A 243 -13.84 -3.36 3.78
CA TYR A 243 -13.50 -4.23 4.90
C TYR A 243 -12.57 -3.51 5.87
N GLU A 244 -12.71 -3.80 7.16
CA GLU A 244 -11.85 -3.30 8.22
C GLU A 244 -11.46 -4.43 9.16
N TRP A 245 -10.19 -4.47 9.54
CA TRP A 245 -9.65 -5.39 10.53
C TRP A 245 -8.54 -4.74 11.33
N SER A 246 -8.39 -5.17 12.57
CA SER A 246 -7.21 -4.95 13.39
C SER A 246 -6.94 -6.19 14.23
N PRO A 247 -5.68 -6.47 14.60
CA PRO A 247 -5.38 -7.51 15.58
C PRO A 247 -6.19 -7.25 16.85
N SER A 248 -6.81 -8.29 17.40
CA SER A 248 -7.43 -8.20 18.73
C SER A 248 -6.33 -7.87 19.74
N SER A 249 -6.52 -6.84 20.57
CA SER A 249 -5.83 -6.81 21.86
C SER A 249 -6.20 -8.11 22.58
N GLU A 250 -5.22 -8.89 23.06
CA GLU A 250 -5.50 -10.09 23.85
C GLU A 250 -6.58 -9.85 24.92
N PRO A 251 -7.36 -10.89 25.28
CA PRO A 251 -8.39 -10.76 26.29
C PRO A 251 -7.74 -10.31 27.60
N THR A 252 -8.38 -9.34 28.24
CA THR A 252 -8.08 -8.99 29.63
C THR A 252 -8.25 -10.27 30.44
N ALA A 253 -7.15 -10.83 30.93
CA ALA A 253 -7.21 -11.90 31.90
C ALA A 253 -7.87 -11.34 33.17
N GLU A 254 -9.00 -11.91 33.55
CA GLU A 254 -9.62 -11.76 34.88
C GLU A 254 -8.67 -12.24 35.99
#